data_AF-A0A970Z5L2-F1
#
_entry.id   AF-A0A970Z5L2-F1
#
_cell.length_a   1.000
_cell.length_b   1.000
_cell.length_c   1.000
_cell.angle_alpha   90.00
_cell.angle_beta   90.00
_cell.angle_gamma   90.00
#
_symmetry.space_group_name_H-M   'P 1'
#
loop_
_entity.id
_entity.type
_entity.pdbx_description
1 polymer ?
#
loop_
_entity_poly.entity_id
_entity_poly.type
_entity_poly.pdbx_seq_one_letter_code
_entity_poly.pdbx_strand_id
1 'polypeptide(L)'
;WDRRCDFDLWRNIVREYSEELLGTPEHDGTRTQPIDYEGWPLYQQLTQARRHGTAFAAVLGLGLDALTLAATILTVVVLDDDVFTRVFGDAVRFNDEGEIVNVAGGAPIDGVPFTEETVTRMLTAEPMASPGAACLSLAWQHRAHLLGL
;
A
#
# COMPACT_ATOMS: atom_id res chain seq x y z
N TRP A 1 20.48 7.20 9.82
CA TRP A 1 19.65 6.01 10.01
C TRP A 1 19.32 5.82 11.48
N ASP A 2 18.13 6.25 11.88
CA ASP A 2 17.54 5.88 13.17
C ASP A 2 16.93 4.49 13.01
N ARG A 3 17.58 3.47 13.59
CA ARG A 3 17.18 2.07 13.40
C ARG A 3 15.72 1.80 13.81
N ARG A 4 15.17 2.56 14.75
CA ARG A 4 13.77 2.38 15.20
C ARG A 4 12.77 3.03 14.23
N CYS A 5 13.19 4.06 13.49
CA CYS A 5 12.34 4.72 12.50
C CYS A 5 12.48 4.08 11.11
N ASP A 6 13.67 3.61 10.77
CA ASP A 6 14.01 3.20 9.41
C ASP A 6 13.89 1.69 9.17
N PHE A 7 13.90 0.85 10.22
CA PHE A 7 13.77 -0.62 10.12
C PHE A 7 12.45 -1.15 10.71
N ASP A 8 11.41 -0.31 10.76
CA ASP A 8 10.06 -0.74 11.11
C ASP A 8 9.22 -0.82 9.82
N LEU A 9 8.80 -2.03 9.47
CA LEU A 9 8.06 -2.30 8.24
C LEU A 9 6.72 -1.56 8.20
N TRP A 10 6.05 -1.42 9.34
CA TRP A 10 4.78 -0.71 9.40
C TRP A 10 4.97 0.78 9.18
N ARG A 11 5.99 1.38 9.81
CA ARG A 11 6.35 2.77 9.56
C ARG A 11 6.72 3.02 8.10
N ASN A 12 7.43 2.09 7.45
CA ASN A 12 7.71 2.19 6.03
C ASN A 12 6.42 2.15 5.19
N ILE A 13 5.54 1.17 5.39
CA ILE A 13 4.25 1.09 4.69
C ILE A 13 3.44 2.40 4.81
N VAL A 14 3.40 3.01 6.00
CA VAL A 14 2.67 4.26 6.21
C VAL A 14 3.30 5.43 5.45
N ARG A 15 4.64 5.47 5.30
CA ARG A 15 5.31 6.48 4.46
C ARG A 15 4.96 6.31 2.99
N GLU A 16 5.01 5.08 2.46
CA GLU A 16 4.63 4.79 1.07
C GLU A 16 3.18 5.24 0.81
N TYR A 17 2.24 5.00 1.73
CA TYR A 17 0.87 5.49 1.58
C TYR A 17 0.73 7.01 1.62
N SER A 18 1.56 7.68 2.42
CA SER A 18 1.56 9.14 2.43
C SER A 18 2.06 9.70 1.09
N GLU A 19 3.12 9.11 0.54
CA GLU A 19 3.78 9.56 -0.67
C GLU A 19 2.94 9.22 -1.91
N GLU A 20 2.62 7.94 -2.09
CA GLU A 20 1.98 7.43 -3.31
C GLU A 20 0.46 7.67 -3.36
N LEU A 21 -0.23 7.64 -2.21
CA LEU A 21 -1.70 7.78 -2.19
C LEU A 21 -2.18 9.17 -1.78
N LEU A 22 -1.39 9.91 -1.00
CA LEU A 22 -1.75 11.27 -0.55
C LEU A 22 -0.91 12.37 -1.22
N GLY A 23 0.07 12.02 -2.06
CA GLY A 23 0.91 12.97 -2.78
C GLY A 23 1.77 13.84 -1.85
N THR A 24 2.03 13.39 -0.62
CA THR A 24 2.91 14.16 0.28
C THR A 24 4.36 14.03 -0.17
N PRO A 25 5.19 15.07 -0.05
CA PRO A 25 6.62 14.95 -0.35
C PRO A 25 7.27 13.80 0.43
N GLU A 26 8.31 13.21 -0.17
CA GLU A 26 9.09 12.15 0.47
C GLU A 26 9.48 12.53 1.91
N HIS A 27 9.11 11.67 2.86
CA HIS A 27 9.57 11.81 4.24
C HIS A 27 10.98 11.20 4.33
N ASP A 28 11.93 11.83 3.64
CA ASP A 28 13.25 11.27 3.37
C ASP A 28 14.16 11.15 4.60
N GLY A 29 13.75 11.69 5.75
CA GLY A 29 14.54 11.67 6.99
C GLY A 29 15.94 12.30 6.84
N THR A 30 16.26 12.91 5.70
CA THR A 30 17.58 13.51 5.41
C THR A 30 17.72 14.89 6.05
N ARG A 31 16.60 15.48 6.49
CA ARG A 31 16.54 16.80 7.14
C ARG A 31 16.74 16.74 8.66
N THR A 32 17.87 16.22 9.14
CA THR A 32 18.40 16.45 10.51
C THR A 32 17.47 16.15 11.72
N GLN A 33 16.21 15.73 11.50
CA GLN A 33 15.18 15.51 12.50
C GLN A 33 14.46 14.19 12.20
N PRO A 34 14.30 13.33 13.22
CA PRO A 34 13.47 12.14 13.12
C PRO A 34 12.02 12.50 12.77
N ILE A 35 11.35 11.63 12.01
CA ILE A 35 9.91 11.74 11.75
C ILE A 35 9.15 11.59 13.08
N ASP A 36 8.28 12.55 13.39
CA ASP A 36 7.38 12.48 14.54
C ASP A 36 6.16 11.62 14.22
N TYR A 37 6.31 10.30 14.36
CA TYR A 37 5.22 9.34 14.18
C TYR A 37 4.09 9.53 15.19
N GLU A 38 4.42 9.94 16.42
CA GLU A 38 3.40 10.09 17.47
C GLU A 38 2.55 11.34 17.24
N GLY A 39 3.08 12.37 16.57
CA GLY A 39 2.31 13.55 16.14
C GLY A 39 1.64 13.40 14.77
N TRP A 40 1.96 12.35 13.99
CA TRP A 40 1.52 12.21 12.60
C TRP A 40 0.11 11.60 12.46
N PRO A 41 -0.90 12.34 11.97
CA PRO A 41 -2.29 11.86 11.97
C PRO A 41 -2.52 10.60 11.14
N LEU A 42 -1.85 10.44 10.00
CA LEU A 42 -1.98 9.25 9.15
C LEU A 42 -1.51 7.99 9.91
N TYR A 43 -0.33 8.08 10.52
CA TYR A 43 0.24 6.99 11.30
C TYR A 43 -0.64 6.61 12.48
N GLN A 44 -1.15 7.60 13.23
CA GLN A 44 -2.05 7.36 14.36
C GLN A 44 -3.32 6.62 13.91
N GLN A 45 -3.97 7.11 12.84
CA GLN A 45 -5.24 6.54 12.37
C GLN A 45 -5.10 5.10 11.89
N LEU A 46 -4.09 4.80 11.07
CA LEU A 46 -3.85 3.45 10.57
C LEU A 46 -3.38 2.51 11.68
N THR A 47 -2.52 2.98 12.60
CA THR A 47 -2.07 2.17 13.75
C THR A 47 -3.23 1.87 14.70
N GLN A 48 -4.12 2.84 14.91
CA GLN A 48 -5.33 2.62 15.69
C GLN A 48 -6.23 1.59 15.01
N ALA A 49 -6.47 1.68 13.70
CA ALA A 49 -7.26 0.69 12.97
C ALA A 49 -6.70 -0.73 13.12
N ARG A 50 -5.36 -0.89 13.04
CA ARG A 50 -4.71 -2.19 13.29
C ARG A 50 -4.96 -2.73 14.69
N ARG A 51 -4.91 -1.86 15.70
CA ARG A 51 -5.20 -2.25 17.10
C ARG A 51 -6.67 -2.65 17.31
N HIS A 52 -7.59 -2.09 16.53
CA HIS A 52 -9.02 -2.42 16.60
C HIS A 52 -9.42 -3.60 15.71
N GLY A 53 -8.50 -4.13 14.90
CA GLY A 53 -8.77 -5.24 13.98
C GLY A 53 -9.47 -4.84 12.68
N THR A 54 -9.64 -3.53 12.42
CA THR A 54 -10.26 -2.99 11.19
C THR A 54 -9.21 -2.63 10.11
N ALA A 55 -7.96 -3.00 10.36
CA ALA A 55 -6.85 -2.98 9.41
C ALA A 55 -5.91 -4.15 9.71
N PHE A 56 -5.49 -4.85 8.66
CA PHE A 56 -4.61 -6.01 8.77
C PHE A 56 -3.45 -5.87 7.80
N ALA A 57 -2.22 -6.09 8.27
CA ALA A 57 -1.02 -6.03 7.44
C ALA A 57 -0.28 -7.37 7.52
N ALA A 58 0.12 -7.91 6.37
CA ALA A 58 0.82 -9.18 6.27
C ALA A 58 2.04 -9.10 5.35
N VAL A 59 3.05 -9.91 5.66
CA VAL A 59 4.18 -10.19 4.77
C VAL A 59 3.82 -11.44 3.97
N LEU A 60 3.75 -11.30 2.66
CA LEU A 60 3.45 -12.40 1.73
C LEU A 60 4.71 -13.23 1.39
N GLY A 61 5.88 -12.61 1.47
CA GLY A 61 7.16 -13.28 1.24
C GLY A 61 8.29 -12.33 0.88
N LEU A 62 9.39 -12.91 0.41
CA LEU A 62 10.53 -12.20 -0.16
C LEU A 62 10.64 -12.54 -1.65
N GLY A 63 10.79 -11.52 -2.48
CA GLY A 63 11.08 -11.67 -3.90
C GLY A 63 12.50 -11.22 -4.21
N LEU A 64 13.14 -11.88 -5.17
CA LEU A 64 14.37 -11.40 -5.79
C LEU A 64 14.12 -11.32 -7.29
N ASP A 65 14.13 -10.11 -7.83
CA ASP A 65 13.98 -9.92 -9.27
C ASP A 65 15.31 -10.27 -9.96
N ALA A 66 15.29 -11.28 -10.84
CA ALA A 66 16.51 -11.83 -11.43
C ALA A 66 17.21 -10.85 -12.39
N LEU A 67 16.50 -9.85 -12.92
CA LEU A 67 17.04 -8.88 -13.85
C LEU A 67 17.72 -7.72 -13.11
N THR A 68 17.06 -7.22 -12.07
CA THR A 68 17.54 -6.05 -11.29
C THR A 68 18.37 -6.45 -10.08
N LEU A 69 18.28 -7.72 -9.65
CA LEU A 69 18.82 -8.24 -8.38
C LEU A 69 18.29 -7.51 -7.15
N ALA A 70 17.18 -6.76 -7.30
CA ALA A 70 16.51 -6.10 -6.21
C ALA A 70 15.76 -7.12 -5.37
N ALA A 71 16.05 -7.13 -4.06
CA ALA A 71 15.29 -7.88 -3.08
C ALA A 71 14.09 -7.03 -2.63
N THR A 72 12.91 -7.65 -2.58
CA THR A 72 11.67 -6.98 -2.19
C THR A 72 10.98 -7.76 -1.08
N ILE A 73 10.51 -7.05 -0.05
CA ILE A 73 9.59 -7.60 0.94
C ILE A 73 8.18 -7.37 0.42
N LEU A 74 7.46 -8.45 0.09
CA LEU A 74 6.11 -8.36 -0.45
C LEU A 74 5.14 -8.20 0.71
N THR A 75 4.43 -7.08 0.76
CA THR A 75 3.48 -6.76 1.83
C THR A 75 2.10 -6.45 1.26
N VAL A 76 1.08 -6.73 2.07
CA VAL A 76 -0.31 -6.39 1.77
C VAL A 76 -0.95 -5.77 3.01
N VAL A 77 -1.80 -4.77 2.81
CA VAL A 77 -2.67 -4.22 3.84
C VAL A 77 -4.12 -4.35 3.39
N VAL A 78 -4.94 -4.92 4.25
CA VAL A 78 -6.40 -4.99 4.11
C VAL A 78 -6.98 -3.95 5.07
N LEU A 79 -7.87 -3.11 4.57
CA LEU A 79 -8.54 -2.07 5.34
C LEU A 79 -10.05 -2.29 5.23
N ASP A 80 -10.75 -2.12 6.35
CA ASP A 80 -12.20 -1.98 6.31
C ASP A 80 -12.58 -0.72 5.53
N ASP A 81 -13.73 -0.76 4.87
CA ASP A 81 -14.23 0.32 3.99
C ASP A 81 -14.28 1.69 4.69
N ASP A 82 -14.78 1.72 5.93
CA ASP A 82 -14.84 2.94 6.74
C ASP A 82 -13.44 3.50 7.06
N VAL A 83 -12.44 2.62 7.22
CA VAL A 83 -11.05 3.04 7.46
C VAL A 83 -10.46 3.63 6.20
N PHE A 84 -10.65 2.96 5.05
CA PHE A 84 -10.16 3.44 3.77
C PHE A 84 -10.74 4.81 3.42
N THR A 85 -12.07 4.96 3.51
CA THR A 85 -12.78 6.21 3.22
C THR A 85 -12.32 7.34 4.12
N ARG A 86 -12.17 7.09 5.43
CA ARG A 86 -11.73 8.10 6.38
C ARG A 86 -10.29 8.56 6.14
N VAL A 87 -9.40 7.66 5.74
CA VAL A 87 -7.96 7.96 5.62
C VAL A 87 -7.60 8.52 4.24
N PHE A 88 -8.20 7.99 3.17
CA PHE A 88 -7.79 8.29 1.79
C PHE A 88 -8.87 9.01 0.98
N GLY A 89 -10.11 9.12 1.48
CA GLY A 89 -11.25 9.62 0.71
C GLY A 89 -11.12 11.04 0.16
N ASP A 90 -10.33 11.90 0.81
CA ASP A 90 -10.06 13.27 0.33
C ASP A 90 -8.95 13.31 -0.73
N ALA A 91 -7.94 12.44 -0.65
CA ALA A 91 -6.86 12.37 -1.65
C ALA A 91 -7.32 11.78 -2.99
N VAL A 92 -8.32 10.89 -2.95
CA VAL A 92 -9.04 10.39 -4.14
C VAL A 92 -9.64 11.52 -4.99
N ARG A 93 -9.80 12.73 -4.44
CA ARG A 93 -10.36 13.90 -5.15
C ARG A 93 -9.31 14.82 -5.78
N PHE A 94 -8.03 14.71 -5.42
CA PHE A 94 -6.96 15.62 -5.85
C PHE A 94 -5.66 14.87 -6.11
N ASN A 95 -5.28 14.68 -7.37
CA ASN A 95 -3.95 14.20 -7.74
C ASN A 95 -3.51 14.92 -9.03
N ASP A 96 -2.30 15.46 -9.01
CA ASP A 96 -1.63 16.24 -10.07
C ASP A 96 -0.36 15.52 -10.58
N GLU A 97 -0.14 14.25 -10.22
CA GLU A 97 1.14 13.56 -10.44
C GLU A 97 0.92 12.07 -10.68
N GLY A 98 0.93 11.67 -11.96
CA GLY A 98 1.07 10.27 -12.37
C GLY A 98 -0.16 9.38 -12.17
N GLU A 99 -0.43 8.55 -13.18
CA GLU A 99 -1.62 7.74 -13.33
C GLU A 99 -1.76 6.66 -12.23
N ILE A 100 -2.44 6.99 -11.12
CA ILE A 100 -3.03 5.98 -10.24
C ILE A 100 -4.09 5.26 -11.07
N VAL A 101 -3.90 3.96 -11.31
CA VAL A 101 -4.65 3.09 -12.24
C VAL A 101 -6.10 3.55 -12.46
N ASN A 102 -6.28 4.39 -13.48
CA ASN A 102 -7.57 4.81 -14.00
C ASN A 102 -8.16 3.62 -14.77
N VAL A 103 -8.84 2.69 -14.09
CA VAL A 103 -9.69 1.75 -14.82
C VAL A 103 -10.97 2.50 -15.19
N ALA A 104 -10.95 3.06 -16.40
CA ALA A 104 -12.04 3.72 -17.10
C ALA A 104 -12.39 5.17 -16.68
N GLY A 105 -11.77 6.12 -17.37
CA GLY A 105 -12.49 7.29 -17.86
C GLY A 105 -12.87 8.37 -16.85
N GLY A 106 -11.89 8.92 -16.11
CA GLY A 106 -12.02 10.24 -15.48
C GLY A 106 -13.04 10.33 -14.34
N ALA A 107 -13.41 9.21 -13.74
CA ALA A 107 -14.19 9.14 -12.51
C ALA A 107 -13.23 9.14 -11.29
N PRO A 108 -13.73 9.35 -10.05
CA PRO A 108 -12.94 9.17 -8.83
C PRO A 108 -12.26 7.79 -8.82
N ILE A 109 -11.24 7.60 -7.99
CA ILE A 109 -10.60 6.30 -7.75
C ILE A 109 -11.64 5.32 -7.14
N ASP A 110 -12.52 4.79 -7.96
CA ASP A 110 -13.22 3.54 -7.71
C ASP A 110 -12.14 2.48 -7.86
N GLY A 111 -11.48 2.15 -6.74
CA GLY A 111 -10.36 1.23 -6.71
C GLY A 111 -10.64 -0.06 -7.50
N VAL A 112 -9.60 -0.73 -7.98
CA VAL A 112 -9.78 -1.90 -8.86
C VAL A 112 -10.43 -3.05 -8.06
N PRO A 113 -11.61 -3.57 -8.48
CA PRO A 113 -12.28 -4.62 -7.72
C PRO A 113 -11.40 -5.86 -7.56
N PHE A 114 -11.21 -6.34 -6.32
CA PHE A 114 -10.39 -7.52 -6.04
C PHE A 114 -11.15 -8.82 -6.33
N THR A 115 -11.33 -9.11 -7.62
CA THR A 115 -12.04 -10.29 -8.17
C THR A 115 -11.11 -11.19 -8.97
N GLU A 116 -11.53 -12.44 -9.21
CA GLU A 116 -10.75 -13.39 -10.01
C GLU A 116 -10.50 -12.88 -11.43
N GLU A 117 -11.53 -12.27 -12.03
CA GLU A 117 -11.46 -11.70 -13.36
C GLU A 117 -10.42 -10.58 -13.42
N THR A 118 -10.51 -9.62 -12.49
CA THR A 118 -9.53 -8.53 -12.38
C THR A 118 -8.11 -9.06 -12.21
N VAL A 119 -7.90 -9.95 -11.24
CA VAL A 119 -6.57 -10.47 -10.92
C VAL A 119 -5.99 -11.21 -12.13
N THR A 120 -6.79 -12.04 -12.80
CA THR A 120 -6.35 -12.77 -14.00
C THR A 120 -5.99 -11.81 -15.12
N ARG A 121 -6.82 -10.80 -15.39
CA ARG A 121 -6.57 -9.78 -16.41
C ARG A 121 -5.27 -9.04 -16.14
N MET A 122 -5.09 -8.54 -14.92
CA MET A 122 -3.88 -7.80 -14.53
C MET A 122 -2.60 -8.66 -14.63
N LEU A 123 -2.67 -9.94 -14.26
CA LEU A 123 -1.51 -10.83 -14.30
C LEU A 123 -1.14 -11.34 -15.70
N THR A 124 -2.08 -11.35 -16.64
CA THR A 124 -1.88 -11.99 -17.96
C THR A 124 -1.90 -11.03 -19.15
N ALA A 125 -2.55 -9.88 -19.02
CA ALA A 125 -2.85 -8.99 -20.15
C ALA A 125 -2.41 -7.55 -19.95
N GLU A 126 -2.12 -7.12 -18.71
CA GLU A 126 -1.65 -5.77 -18.41
C GLU A 126 -0.15 -5.77 -18.07
N PRO A 127 0.61 -4.73 -18.47
CA PRO A 127 1.99 -4.59 -18.05
C PRO A 127 2.09 -4.43 -16.53
N MET A 128 2.84 -5.32 -15.87
CA MET A 128 3.07 -5.26 -14.43
C MET A 128 4.51 -5.66 -14.10
N ALA A 129 5.16 -4.92 -13.21
CA ALA A 129 6.48 -5.29 -12.72
C ALA A 129 6.43 -6.61 -11.95
N SER A 130 7.47 -7.44 -12.06
CA SER A 130 7.55 -8.77 -11.43
C SER A 130 7.19 -8.76 -9.93
N PRO A 131 7.68 -7.79 -9.12
CA PRO A 131 7.32 -7.72 -7.70
C PRO A 131 5.82 -7.44 -7.47
N GLY A 132 5.22 -6.55 -8.28
CA GLY A 132 3.79 -6.26 -8.23
C GLY A 132 2.95 -7.48 -8.60
N ALA A 133 3.35 -8.21 -9.66
CA ALA A 133 2.67 -9.43 -10.10
C ALA A 133 2.75 -10.54 -9.05
N ALA A 134 3.92 -10.73 -8.43
CA ALA A 134 4.10 -11.67 -7.33
C ALA A 134 3.24 -11.29 -6.12
N CYS A 135 3.20 -10.00 -5.75
CA CYS A 135 2.39 -9.51 -4.65
C CYS A 135 0.89 -9.76 -4.89
N LEU A 136 0.38 -9.38 -6.07
CA LEU A 136 -1.03 -9.59 -6.44
C LEU A 136 -1.40 -11.07 -6.48
N SER A 137 -0.54 -11.91 -7.06
CA SER A 137 -0.74 -13.36 -7.14
C SER A 137 -0.80 -14.01 -5.74
N LEU A 138 0.14 -13.67 -4.85
CA LEU A 138 0.17 -14.19 -3.49
C LEU A 138 -1.01 -13.68 -2.65
N ALA A 139 -1.38 -12.40 -2.79
CA ALA A 139 -2.55 -11.84 -2.13
C ALA A 139 -3.82 -12.59 -2.56
N TRP A 140 -3.98 -12.84 -3.86
CA TRP A 140 -5.10 -13.62 -4.37
C TRP A 140 -5.08 -15.06 -3.86
N GLN A 141 -3.94 -15.74 -3.91
CA GLN A 141 -3.77 -17.11 -3.42
C GLN A 141 -4.17 -17.24 -1.93
N HIS A 142 -3.82 -16.25 -1.10
CA HIS A 142 -4.05 -16.27 0.34
C HIS A 142 -5.30 -15.48 0.78
N ARG A 143 -6.14 -15.03 -0.16
CA ARG A 143 -7.28 -14.13 0.10
C ARG A 143 -8.24 -14.59 1.20
N ALA A 144 -8.52 -15.89 1.30
CA ALA A 144 -9.41 -16.41 2.34
C ALA A 144 -8.87 -16.09 3.75
N HIS A 145 -7.56 -16.30 3.96
CA HIS A 145 -6.90 -15.95 5.21
C HIS A 145 -6.82 -14.44 5.42
N LEU A 146 -6.47 -13.68 4.37
CA LEU A 146 -6.32 -12.23 4.44
C LEU A 146 -7.65 -11.51 4.75
N LEU A 147 -8.77 -12.07 4.27
CA LEU A 147 -10.12 -11.50 4.40
C LEU A 147 -10.92 -12.12 5.56
N GLY A 148 -10.35 -13.09 6.29
CA GLY A 148 -11.05 -13.77 7.39
C GLY A 148 -12.24 -14.64 6.96
N LEU A 149 -12.17 -15.23 5.75
CA LEU A 149 -13.19 -16.10 5.15
C LEU A 149 -12.95 -17.59 5.45
#